data_AF-A0A955F2L8-F1
#
_entry.id   AF-A0A955F2L8-F1
#
_cell.length_a   1.000
_cell.length_b   1.000
_cell.length_c   1.000
_cell.angle_alpha   90.00
_cell.angle_beta   90.00
_cell.angle_gamma   90.00
#
_symmetry.space_group_name_H-M   'P 1'
#
loop_
_entity.id
_entity.type
_entity.pdbx_description
1 polymer ?
#
loop_
_entity_poly.entity_id
_entity_poly.type
_entity_poly.pdbx_seq_one_letter_code
_entity_poly.pdbx_strand_id
1 'polypeptide(L)'
;NIALSLSAALGDLELAKRSLKAMGVGVLLAATLSFLVGVLLDVDPTSRELAGRTHVDVSDIVLALAAGAAGALAFTTGVSSVVMGVMVAVALLPPLVVAGLMAGSGHGGEALRAFLLALTNVTCINLAAMATFYAQRVRPRTWWEAEKARRAVRFAAGAWVLLLALLVSLILLGHVRGA
;
A
#
# COMPACT_ATOMS: atom_id res chain seq x y z
N ASN A 1 -6.74 -4.14 -3.32
CA ASN A 1 -5.46 -4.68 -2.82
C ASN A 1 -5.50 -6.20 -2.61
N ILE A 2 -6.40 -6.76 -1.79
CA ILE A 2 -6.45 -8.22 -1.52
C ILE A 2 -6.71 -9.08 -2.78
N ALA A 3 -7.60 -8.63 -3.66
CA ALA A 3 -7.83 -9.31 -4.94
C ALA A 3 -6.60 -9.26 -5.87
N LEU A 4 -5.77 -8.22 -5.76
CA LEU A 4 -4.50 -8.10 -6.49
C LEU A 4 -3.48 -9.12 -5.94
N SER A 5 -3.33 -9.21 -4.61
CA SER A 5 -2.45 -10.22 -3.98
C SER A 5 -2.92 -11.66 -4.24
N LEU A 6 -4.24 -11.89 -4.27
CA LEU A 6 -4.82 -13.19 -4.60
C LEU A 6 -4.60 -13.56 -6.06
N SER A 7 -4.78 -12.61 -6.99
CA SER A 7 -4.48 -12.83 -8.42
C SER A 7 -3.00 -13.12 -8.68
N ALA A 8 -2.09 -12.51 -7.91
CA ALA A 8 -0.66 -12.78 -7.99
C ALA A 8 -0.32 -14.19 -7.49
N ALA A 9 -0.99 -14.66 -6.43
CA ALA A 9 -0.84 -16.03 -5.93
C ALA A 9 -1.45 -17.09 -6.87
N LEU A 10 -2.55 -16.75 -7.56
CA LEU A 10 -3.25 -17.64 -8.48
C LEU A 10 -2.75 -17.57 -9.93
N GLY A 11 -1.94 -16.57 -10.29
CA GLY A 11 -1.50 -16.35 -11.68
C GLY A 11 -2.62 -15.83 -12.61
N ASP A 12 -3.72 -15.34 -12.06
CA ASP A 12 -4.88 -14.87 -12.82
C ASP A 12 -4.68 -13.42 -13.29
N LEU A 13 -4.22 -13.27 -14.53
CA LEU A 13 -3.97 -11.97 -15.16
C LEU A 13 -5.23 -11.13 -15.39
N GLU A 14 -6.40 -11.75 -15.54
CA GLU A 14 -7.64 -11.01 -15.80
C GLU A 14 -8.22 -10.44 -14.50
N LEU A 15 -8.18 -11.23 -13.43
CA LEU A 15 -8.50 -10.77 -12.08
C LEU A 15 -7.52 -9.68 -11.63
N ALA A 16 -6.23 -9.81 -11.96
CA ALA A 16 -5.23 -8.78 -11.69
C ALA A 16 -5.59 -7.45 -12.35
N LYS A 17 -5.93 -7.44 -13.64
CA LYS A 17 -6.34 -6.24 -14.38
C LYS A 17 -7.60 -5.59 -13.79
N ARG A 18 -8.64 -6.38 -13.50
CA ARG A 18 -9.88 -5.86 -12.90
C ARG A 18 -9.63 -5.26 -11.52
N SER A 19 -8.83 -5.94 -10.69
CA SER A 19 -8.45 -5.48 -9.36
C SER A 19 -7.63 -4.19 -9.41
N LEU A 20 -6.69 -4.09 -10.35
CA LEU A 20 -5.88 -2.90 -10.54
C LEU A 20 -6.74 -1.72 -11.01
N LYS A 21 -7.69 -1.95 -11.92
CA LYS A 21 -8.62 -0.91 -12.40
C LYS A 21 -9.53 -0.42 -11.27
N ALA A 22 -10.10 -1.31 -10.48
CA ALA A 22 -10.93 -0.94 -9.33
C ALA A 22 -10.14 -0.16 -8.28
N MET A 23 -8.90 -0.59 -7.99
CA MET A 23 -8.02 0.10 -7.05
C MET A 23 -7.62 1.48 -7.57
N GLY A 24 -7.32 1.59 -8.88
CA GLY A 24 -7.03 2.86 -9.54
C GLY A 24 -8.21 3.83 -9.45
N VAL A 25 -9.43 3.38 -9.77
CA VAL A 25 -10.64 4.22 -9.66
C VAL A 25 -10.86 4.71 -8.23
N GLY A 26 -10.71 3.83 -7.23
CA GLY A 26 -10.87 4.21 -5.81
C GLY A 26 -9.83 5.23 -5.33
N VAL A 27 -8.57 5.02 -5.70
CA VAL A 27 -7.48 5.98 -5.39
C VAL A 27 -7.74 7.32 -6.06
N LEU A 28 -8.13 7.30 -7.34
CA LEU A 28 -8.40 8.51 -8.10
C LEU A 28 -9.56 9.28 -7.50
N LEU A 29 -10.69 8.64 -7.22
CA LEU A 29 -11.84 9.26 -6.54
C LEU A 29 -11.45 9.91 -5.20
N ALA A 30 -10.73 9.17 -4.34
CA ALA A 30 -10.30 9.69 -3.05
C ALA A 30 -9.34 10.89 -3.21
N ALA A 31 -8.39 10.81 -4.14
CA ALA A 31 -7.44 11.88 -4.42
C ALA A 31 -8.13 13.13 -4.99
N THR A 32 -9.06 12.98 -5.95
CA THR A 32 -9.75 14.13 -6.55
C THR A 32 -10.66 14.82 -5.53
N LEU A 33 -11.39 14.05 -4.72
CA LEU A 33 -12.26 14.62 -3.68
C LEU A 33 -11.46 15.34 -2.61
N SER A 34 -10.39 14.72 -2.09
CA SER A 34 -9.53 15.36 -1.09
C SER A 34 -8.80 16.58 -1.64
N PHE A 35 -8.37 16.55 -2.90
CA PHE A 35 -7.79 17.70 -3.58
C PHE A 35 -8.79 18.87 -3.71
N LEU A 36 -10.01 18.60 -4.17
CA LEU A 36 -11.06 19.63 -4.26
C LEU A 36 -11.36 20.27 -2.90
N VAL A 37 -11.41 19.46 -1.84
CA VAL A 37 -11.59 19.96 -0.47
C VAL A 37 -10.39 20.80 -0.04
N GLY A 38 -9.16 20.39 -0.34
CA GLY A 38 -7.94 21.14 -0.03
C GLY A 38 -7.79 22.44 -0.83
N VAL A 39 -8.43 22.55 -2.00
CA VAL A 39 -8.52 23.82 -2.76
C VAL A 39 -9.55 24.76 -2.11
N LEU A 40 -10.64 24.20 -1.57
CA LEU A 40 -11.72 24.98 -0.95
C LEU A 40 -11.41 25.42 0.49
N LEU A 41 -10.61 24.63 1.21
CA LEU A 41 -10.24 24.85 2.60
C LEU A 41 -8.75 25.10 2.71
N ASP A 42 -8.36 26.13 3.44
CA ASP A 42 -6.95 26.33 3.82
C ASP A 42 -6.57 25.29 4.87
N VAL A 43 -5.65 24.39 4.52
CA VAL A 43 -5.26 23.25 5.37
C VAL A 43 -3.92 23.56 6.02
N ASP A 44 -3.90 23.66 7.34
CA ASP A 44 -2.67 23.90 8.10
C ASP A 44 -1.80 22.62 8.18
N PRO A 45 -0.63 22.59 7.53
CA PRO A 45 0.29 21.44 7.53
C PRO A 45 0.90 21.16 8.91
N THR A 46 0.88 22.13 9.83
CA THR A 46 1.47 22.00 11.17
C THR A 46 0.52 21.38 12.19
N SER A 47 -0.75 21.17 11.81
CA SER A 47 -1.72 20.54 12.70
C SER A 47 -1.27 19.13 13.09
N ARG A 48 -1.42 18.80 14.38
CA ARG A 48 -0.91 17.54 14.95
C ARG A 48 -1.48 16.29 14.26
N GLU A 49 -2.73 16.37 13.83
CA GLU A 49 -3.44 15.29 13.13
C GLU A 49 -2.90 15.06 11.70
N LEU A 50 -2.46 16.12 11.01
CA LEU A 50 -1.92 16.02 9.65
C LEU A 50 -0.42 15.74 9.66
N ALA A 51 0.34 16.37 10.56
CA ALA A 51 1.77 16.12 10.73
C ALA A 51 2.08 14.65 11.05
N GLY A 52 1.24 14.00 11.85
CA GLY A 52 1.34 12.57 12.14
C GLY A 52 1.06 11.66 10.93
N ARG A 53 0.59 12.20 9.81
CA ARG A 53 0.31 11.47 8.55
C ARG A 53 1.18 11.93 7.38
N THR A 54 2.06 12.92 7.59
CA THR A 54 3.07 13.34 6.61
C THR A 54 4.48 12.94 7.04
N HIS A 55 4.72 12.75 8.35
CA HIS A 55 6.00 12.24 8.82
C HIS A 55 6.13 10.74 8.50
N VAL A 56 7.21 10.38 7.81
CA VAL A 56 7.51 9.00 7.44
C VAL A 56 8.65 8.51 8.32
N ASP A 57 8.36 7.51 9.16
CA ASP A 57 9.35 6.90 10.04
C ASP A 57 9.58 5.42 9.69
N VAL A 58 10.72 4.89 10.11
CA VAL A 58 11.05 3.47 10.03
C VAL A 58 10.04 2.64 10.85
N SER A 59 9.49 3.21 11.93
CA SER A 59 8.43 2.58 12.72
C SER A 59 7.17 2.28 11.89
N ASP A 60 6.83 3.13 10.92
CA ASP A 60 5.66 2.92 10.04
C ASP A 60 5.87 1.71 9.13
N ILE A 61 7.10 1.52 8.64
CA ILE A 61 7.48 0.37 7.81
C ILE A 61 7.30 -0.94 8.60
N VAL A 62 7.79 -0.98 9.84
CA VAL A 62 7.67 -2.16 10.71
C VAL A 62 6.21 -2.45 11.02
N LEU A 63 5.43 -1.42 11.35
CA LEU A 63 3.99 -1.54 11.61
C LEU A 63 3.23 -2.04 10.38
N ALA A 64 3.52 -1.51 9.20
CA ALA A 64 2.89 -1.92 7.95
C ALA A 64 3.23 -3.37 7.57
N LEU A 65 4.47 -3.81 7.80
CA LEU A 65 4.88 -5.21 7.62
C LEU A 65 4.13 -6.13 8.59
N ALA A 66 4.05 -5.77 9.87
CA ALA A 66 3.32 -6.55 10.87
C ALA A 66 1.82 -6.65 10.54
N ALA A 67 1.19 -5.55 10.16
CA ALA A 67 -0.21 -5.50 9.76
C ALA A 67 -0.48 -6.33 8.50
N GLY A 68 0.42 -6.30 7.51
CA GLY A 68 0.33 -7.13 6.32
C GLY A 68 0.44 -8.62 6.61
N ALA A 69 1.34 -9.01 7.50
CA ALA A 69 1.51 -10.40 7.93
C ALA A 69 0.29 -10.90 8.72
N ALA A 70 -0.17 -10.12 9.70
CA ALA A 70 -1.39 -10.41 10.45
C ALA A 70 -2.61 -10.53 9.53
N GLY A 71 -2.69 -9.64 8.54
CA GLY A 71 -3.73 -9.66 7.53
C GLY A 71 -3.75 -10.91 6.65
N ALA A 72 -2.58 -11.34 6.18
CA ALA A 72 -2.45 -12.57 5.42
C ALA A 72 -2.78 -13.81 6.27
N LEU A 73 -2.39 -13.85 7.54
CA LEU A 73 -2.77 -14.91 8.48
C LEU A 73 -4.29 -14.94 8.72
N ALA A 74 -4.91 -13.79 8.95
CA ALA A 74 -6.36 -13.68 9.11
C ALA A 74 -7.09 -14.20 7.87
N PHE A 75 -6.61 -13.85 6.68
CA PHE A 75 -7.18 -14.33 5.42
C PHE A 75 -7.10 -15.87 5.30
N THR A 76 -5.99 -16.50 5.67
CA THR A 76 -5.84 -17.96 5.56
C THR A 76 -6.52 -18.75 6.69
N THR A 77 -6.82 -18.10 7.82
CA THR A 77 -7.55 -18.70 8.95
C THR A 77 -9.08 -18.60 8.81
N GLY A 78 -9.57 -18.08 7.68
CA GLY A 78 -11.00 -18.01 7.38
C GLY A 78 -11.70 -16.76 7.90
N VAL A 79 -10.96 -15.71 8.30
CA VAL A 79 -11.55 -14.41 8.63
C VAL A 79 -12.19 -13.81 7.38
N SER A 80 -13.36 -13.20 7.55
CA SER A 80 -14.12 -12.60 6.45
C SER A 80 -13.25 -11.65 5.61
N SER A 81 -13.29 -11.86 4.29
CA SER A 81 -12.59 -11.01 3.31
C SER A 81 -13.00 -9.53 3.40
N VAL A 82 -14.19 -9.24 3.93
CA VAL A 82 -14.69 -7.89 4.19
C VAL A 82 -13.89 -7.21 5.31
N VAL A 83 -13.66 -7.90 6.42
CA VAL A 83 -12.90 -7.37 7.57
C VAL A 83 -11.47 -7.03 7.16
N MET A 84 -10.89 -7.92 6.36
CA MET A 84 -9.58 -7.72 5.75
C MET A 84 -9.55 -6.52 4.79
N GLY A 85 -10.59 -6.37 3.97
CA GLY A 85 -10.76 -5.22 3.08
C GLY A 85 -10.82 -3.89 3.83
N VAL A 86 -11.56 -3.85 4.94
CA VAL A 86 -11.69 -2.67 5.81
C VAL A 86 -10.33 -2.32 6.44
N MET A 87 -9.59 -3.29 6.98
CA MET A 87 -8.29 -3.03 7.60
C MET A 87 -7.30 -2.39 6.63
N VAL A 88 -7.22 -2.91 5.40
CA VAL A 88 -6.34 -2.36 4.37
C VAL A 88 -6.81 -0.98 3.92
N ALA A 89 -8.11 -0.75 3.80
CA ALA A 89 -8.64 0.58 3.50
C ALA A 89 -8.29 1.60 4.60
N VAL A 90 -8.45 1.23 5.88
CA VAL A 90 -8.14 2.11 7.02
C VAL A 90 -6.65 2.48 7.10
N ALA A 91 -5.76 1.58 6.69
CA ALA A 91 -4.32 1.87 6.65
C ALA A 91 -3.90 2.79 5.48
N LEU A 92 -4.65 2.79 4.38
CA LEU A 92 -4.26 3.44 3.13
C LEU A 92 -4.99 4.76 2.85
N LEU A 93 -6.27 4.83 3.23
CA LEU A 93 -7.10 5.99 2.94
C LEU A 93 -6.60 7.27 3.63
N PRO A 94 -6.21 7.26 4.93
CA PRO A 94 -5.80 8.48 5.60
C PRO A 94 -4.58 9.18 4.98
N PRO A 95 -3.43 8.52 4.75
CA PRO A 95 -2.28 9.21 4.13
C PRO A 95 -2.57 9.64 2.69
N LEU A 96 -3.42 8.91 1.96
CA LEU A 96 -3.84 9.30 0.62
C LEU A 96 -4.72 10.56 0.63
N VAL A 97 -5.64 10.67 1.58
CA VAL A 97 -6.49 11.85 1.76
C VAL A 97 -5.66 13.06 2.19
N VAL A 98 -4.72 12.87 3.12
CA VAL A 98 -3.80 13.95 3.53
C VAL A 98 -2.93 14.41 2.37
N ALA A 99 -2.43 13.48 1.54
CA ALA A 99 -1.69 13.85 0.33
C ALA A 99 -2.53 14.70 -0.63
N GLY A 100 -3.80 14.35 -0.84
CA GLY A 100 -4.71 15.14 -1.68
C GLY A 100 -5.05 16.51 -1.09
N LEU A 101 -5.33 16.59 0.21
CA LEU A 101 -5.58 17.85 0.93
C LEU A 101 -4.38 18.81 0.85
N MET A 102 -3.16 18.29 1.07
CA MET A 102 -1.93 19.07 0.98
C MET A 102 -1.62 19.50 -0.45
N ALA A 103 -1.92 18.65 -1.44
CA ALA A 103 -1.77 19.01 -2.84
C ALA A 103 -2.75 20.13 -3.24
N GLY A 104 -3.99 20.09 -2.74
CA GLY A 104 -5.02 21.10 -3.00
C GLY A 104 -4.72 22.45 -2.34
N SER A 105 -4.15 22.43 -1.14
CA SER A 105 -3.81 23.64 -0.37
C SER A 105 -2.47 24.29 -0.75
N GLY A 106 -1.76 23.76 -1.75
CA GLY A 106 -0.48 24.31 -2.22
C GLY A 106 0.76 23.83 -1.48
N HIS A 107 0.62 22.94 -0.49
CA HIS A 107 1.72 22.35 0.28
C HIS A 107 2.33 21.12 -0.41
N GLY A 108 2.92 21.33 -1.59
CA GLY A 108 3.43 20.24 -2.43
C GLY A 108 4.50 19.34 -1.77
N GLY A 109 5.32 19.91 -0.87
CA GLY A 109 6.31 19.15 -0.10
C GLY A 109 5.67 18.13 0.85
N GLU A 110 4.72 18.57 1.68
CA GLU A 110 4.00 17.69 2.62
C GLU A 110 3.07 16.71 1.89
N ALA A 111 2.48 17.13 0.76
CA ALA A 111 1.71 16.25 -0.10
C ALA A 111 2.53 15.05 -0.60
N LEU A 112 3.76 15.32 -1.06
CA LEU A 112 4.66 14.27 -1.53
C LEU A 112 5.06 13.33 -0.38
N ARG A 113 5.30 13.84 0.83
CA ARG A 113 5.66 13.01 2.00
C ARG A 113 4.51 12.10 2.42
N ALA A 114 3.29 12.61 2.53
CA ALA A 114 2.09 11.79 2.80
C ALA A 114 1.84 10.76 1.69
N PHE A 115 2.09 11.11 0.44
CA PHE A 115 1.97 10.17 -0.68
C PHE A 115 3.02 9.05 -0.60
N LEU A 116 4.27 9.38 -0.27
CA LEU A 116 5.34 8.40 -0.04
C LEU A 116 5.00 7.45 1.13
N LEU A 117 4.38 7.96 2.20
CA LEU A 117 3.88 7.14 3.30
C LEU A 117 2.83 6.14 2.83
N ALA A 118 1.85 6.60 2.06
CA ALA A 118 0.81 5.74 1.50
C ALA A 118 1.40 4.63 0.62
N LEU A 119 2.33 4.97 -0.29
CA LEU A 119 3.04 4.03 -1.15
C LEU A 119 3.86 2.99 -0.38
N THR A 120 4.56 3.44 0.66
CA THR A 120 5.35 2.58 1.53
C THR A 120 4.44 1.58 2.25
N ASN A 121 3.33 2.05 2.82
CA ASN A 121 2.35 1.19 3.48
C ASN A 121 1.77 0.13 2.54
N VAL A 122 1.36 0.51 1.32
CA VAL A 122 0.87 -0.45 0.31
C VAL A 122 1.93 -1.52 0.02
N THR A 123 3.18 -1.09 -0.16
CA THR A 123 4.31 -1.95 -0.52
C THR A 123 4.63 -2.93 0.60
N CYS A 124 4.76 -2.45 1.84
CA CYS A 124 4.99 -3.27 3.02
C CYS A 124 3.88 -4.30 3.26
N ILE A 125 2.62 -3.88 3.18
CA ILE A 125 1.47 -4.77 3.38
C ILE A 125 1.48 -5.90 2.33
N ASN A 126 1.70 -5.56 1.05
CA ASN A 126 1.77 -6.56 -0.02
C ASN A 126 2.96 -7.50 0.16
N LEU A 127 4.14 -6.97 0.47
CA LEU A 127 5.35 -7.76 0.65
C LEU A 127 5.23 -8.73 1.84
N ALA A 128 4.71 -8.25 2.97
CA ALA A 128 4.46 -9.07 4.14
C ALA A 128 3.41 -10.14 3.87
N ALA A 129 2.30 -9.80 3.21
CA ALA A 129 1.28 -10.78 2.86
C ALA A 129 1.85 -11.89 1.96
N MET A 130 2.68 -11.51 0.99
CA MET A 130 3.35 -12.44 0.08
C MET A 130 4.34 -13.35 0.82
N ALA A 131 5.14 -12.79 1.74
CA ALA A 131 6.04 -13.56 2.60
C ALA A 131 5.29 -14.53 3.51
N THR A 132 4.16 -14.12 4.08
CA THR A 132 3.29 -14.94 4.91
C THR A 132 2.67 -16.10 4.11
N PHE A 133 2.15 -15.85 2.90
CA PHE A 133 1.63 -16.92 2.05
C PHE A 133 2.71 -17.91 1.62
N TYR A 134 3.94 -17.41 1.37
CA TYR A 134 5.10 -18.26 1.09
C TYR A 134 5.46 -19.13 2.30
N ALA A 135 5.50 -18.54 3.51
CA ALA A 135 5.80 -19.26 4.75
C ALA A 135 4.76 -20.34 5.07
N GLN A 136 3.48 -20.06 4.82
CA GLN A 136 2.39 -21.02 4.99
C GLN A 136 2.35 -22.11 3.91
N ARG A 137 3.26 -22.09 2.92
CA ARG A 137 3.28 -23.02 1.78
C ARG A 137 1.94 -23.13 1.07
N VAL A 138 1.19 -22.02 0.95
CA VAL A 138 -0.05 -21.98 0.18
C VAL A 138 0.32 -22.28 -1.28
N ARG A 139 0.07 -23.52 -1.74
CA ARG A 139 0.36 -23.98 -3.10
C ARG A 139 -0.91 -23.91 -3.96
N PRO A 140 -0.84 -23.46 -5.22
CA PRO A 140 -1.95 -23.56 -6.15
C PRO A 140 -2.33 -25.04 -6.36
N ARG A 141 -3.63 -25.31 -6.47
CA ARG A 141 -4.23 -26.67 -6.59
C ARG A 141 -3.85 -27.43 -7.86
N THR A 142 -3.26 -26.78 -8.86
CA THR A 142 -3.00 -27.33 -10.20
C THR A 142 -1.50 -27.49 -10.48
N TRP A 143 -1.07 -28.72 -10.75
CA TRP A 143 0.35 -29.11 -10.94
C TRP A 143 1.00 -28.59 -12.22
N TRP A 144 0.22 -28.16 -13.23
CA TRP A 144 0.73 -27.70 -14.54
C TRP A 144 1.03 -26.18 -14.59
N GLU A 145 0.43 -25.37 -13.70
CA GLU A 145 0.66 -23.91 -13.62
C GLU A 145 1.66 -23.51 -12.53
N ALA A 146 2.05 -24.45 -11.66
CA ALA A 146 2.87 -24.21 -10.47
C ALA A 146 4.26 -23.62 -10.78
N GLU A 147 4.85 -23.95 -11.94
CA GLU A 147 6.18 -23.45 -12.33
C GLU A 147 6.12 -22.01 -12.86
N LYS A 148 5.05 -21.67 -13.60
CA LYS A 148 4.78 -20.32 -14.11
C LYS A 148 4.34 -19.38 -12.99
N ALA A 149 3.49 -19.88 -12.09
CA ALA A 149 3.08 -19.18 -10.87
C ALA A 149 4.28 -18.93 -9.93
N ARG A 150 5.17 -19.90 -9.73
CA ARG A 150 6.40 -19.70 -8.93
C ARG A 150 7.35 -18.65 -9.51
N ARG A 151 7.43 -18.54 -10.84
CA ARG A 151 8.26 -17.51 -11.49
C ARG A 151 7.60 -16.13 -11.37
N ALA A 152 6.29 -16.04 -11.57
CA ALA A 152 5.52 -14.81 -11.41
C ALA A 152 5.56 -14.28 -9.96
N VAL A 153 5.39 -15.16 -8.97
CA VAL A 153 5.54 -14.84 -7.54
C VAL A 153 6.96 -14.35 -7.24
N ARG A 154 8.01 -15.03 -7.73
CA ARG A 154 9.38 -14.56 -7.51
C ARG A 154 9.68 -13.21 -8.16
N PHE A 155 9.19 -12.98 -9.38
CA PHE A 155 9.34 -11.69 -10.06
C PHE A 155 8.58 -10.57 -9.35
N ALA A 156 7.33 -10.81 -8.95
CA ALA A 156 6.52 -9.84 -8.23
C ALA A 156 7.12 -9.53 -6.85
N ALA A 157 7.63 -10.54 -6.12
CA ALA A 157 8.35 -10.32 -4.87
C ALA A 157 9.61 -9.46 -5.08
N GLY A 158 10.41 -9.77 -6.10
CA GLY A 158 11.58 -8.96 -6.47
C GLY A 158 11.22 -7.51 -6.78
N ALA A 159 10.15 -7.28 -7.55
CA ALA A 159 9.66 -5.94 -7.87
C ALA A 159 9.20 -5.17 -6.62
N TRP A 160 8.47 -5.82 -5.70
CA TRP A 160 8.04 -5.18 -4.45
C TRP A 160 9.21 -4.88 -3.50
N VAL A 161 10.21 -5.77 -3.41
CA VAL A 161 11.43 -5.52 -2.62
C VAL A 161 12.21 -4.35 -3.20
N LEU A 162 12.36 -4.30 -4.53
CA LEU A 162 13.09 -3.21 -5.20
C LEU A 162 12.35 -1.88 -5.06
N LEU A 163 11.02 -1.89 -5.17
CA LEU A 163 10.18 -0.72 -4.91
C LEU A 163 10.32 -0.25 -3.46
N LEU A 164 10.30 -1.17 -2.48
CA LEU A 164 10.50 -0.83 -1.07
C LEU A 164 11.88 -0.21 -0.85
N ALA A 165 12.94 -0.80 -1.41
CA ALA A 165 14.29 -0.26 -1.29
C ALA A 165 14.43 1.14 -1.89
N LEU A 166 13.78 1.40 -3.03
CA LEU A 166 13.71 2.72 -3.65
C LEU A 166 12.94 3.72 -2.77
N LEU A 167 11.78 3.33 -2.22
CA LEU A 167 11.00 4.19 -1.34
C LEU A 167 11.77 4.53 -0.07
N VAL A 168 12.41 3.54 0.56
CA VAL A 168 13.27 3.75 1.74
C VAL A 168 14.43 4.67 1.42
N SER A 169 15.10 4.50 0.27
CA SER A 169 16.19 5.39 -0.11
C SER A 169 15.71 6.83 -0.32
N LEU A 170 14.56 7.02 -0.96
CA LEU A 170 13.93 8.34 -1.13
C LEU A 170 13.54 8.98 0.20
N ILE A 171 13.01 8.21 1.14
CA ILE A 171 12.66 8.69 2.49
C ILE A 171 13.93 9.13 3.24
N LEU A 172 14.97 8.30 3.24
CA LEU A 172 16.25 8.61 3.90
C LEU A 172 16.94 9.82 3.26
N LEU A 173 16.96 9.92 1.93
CA LEU A 173 17.50 11.07 1.21
C LEU A 173 16.69 12.35 1.42
N GLY A 174 15.36 12.24 1.54
CA GLY A 174 14.47 13.35 1.87
C GLY A 174 14.66 13.85 3.31
N HIS A 175 14.93 12.93 4.25
CA HIS A 175 15.25 13.27 5.64
C HIS A 175 16.59 14.01 5.76
N VAL A 176 17.61 13.59 5.00
CA VAL A 176 18.95 14.22 4.98
C VAL A 176 18.95 15.62 4.36
N ARG A 177 18.00 15.95 3.48
CA ARG A 177 17.87 17.29 2.88
C ARG A 177 17.02 18.27 3.70
N GLY A 178 16.34 17.80 4.75
CA GLY A 178 15.48 18.61 5.61
C GLY A 178 16.08 18.92 6.99
N ALA A 179 17.35 18.61 7.23
CA ALA A 179 18.10 18.88 8.46
C ALA A 179 19.14 19.99 8.25
#